data_AF-X1NQ47-F1
#
_entry.id   AF-X1NQ47-F1
#
_cell.length_a   1.000
_cell.length_b   1.000
_cell.length_c   1.000
_cell.angle_alpha   90.00
_cell.angle_beta   90.00
_cell.angle_gamma   90.00
#
_symmetry.space_group_name_H-M   'P 1'
#
loop_
_entity.id
_entity.type
_entity.pdbx_description
1 polymer ?
#
loop_
_entity_poly.entity_id
_entity_poly.type
_entity_poly.pdbx_seq_one_letter_code
_entity_poly.pdbx_strand_id
1 'polypeptide(L)'
;EYFTEGVNISIEAVKERIIRLSSRRLRKAKGKQIALTERQMRIIEFINQNGKITNRDAREMFKLSDEGALKEIKKLINLEIIKSEGKGRALHYILK
;
A
#
# COMPACT_ATOMS: atom_id res chain seq x y z
N GLU A 1 -19.64 29.05 15.56
CA GLU A 1 -18.47 28.13 15.37
C GLU A 1 -18.80 26.64 15.28
N TYR A 2 -20.06 26.21 15.45
CA TYR A 2 -20.43 24.78 15.49
C TYR A 2 -20.34 24.00 14.16
N PHE A 3 -20.35 24.70 13.02
CA PHE A 3 -20.31 24.04 11.71
C PHE A 3 -18.93 23.43 11.42
N THR A 4 -17.86 24.15 11.78
CA THR A 4 -16.48 23.69 11.59
C THR A 4 -16.13 22.53 12.51
N GLU A 5 -16.62 22.52 13.74
CA GLU A 5 -16.42 21.39 14.68
C GLU A 5 -17.17 20.13 14.24
N GLY A 6 -18.43 20.26 13.81
CA GLY A 6 -19.22 19.12 13.32
C GLY A 6 -18.61 18.46 12.07
N VAL A 7 -18.07 19.28 11.16
CA VAL A 7 -17.35 18.79 9.97
C VAL A 7 -16.07 18.08 10.39
N ASN A 8 -15.31 18.61 11.34
CA ASN A 8 -14.07 17.98 11.80
C ASN A 8 -14.33 16.61 12.45
N ILE A 9 -15.37 16.50 13.28
CA ILE A 9 -15.81 15.23 13.89
C ILE A 9 -16.17 14.20 12.81
N SER A 10 -16.88 14.62 11.76
CA SER A 10 -17.25 13.73 10.67
C SER A 10 -16.04 13.24 9.86
N ILE A 11 -15.06 14.13 9.63
CA ILE A 11 -13.83 13.82 8.92
C ILE A 11 -12.96 12.87 9.76
N GLU A 12 -12.84 13.10 11.07
CA GLU A 12 -12.11 12.22 11.98
C GLU A 12 -12.75 10.83 12.05
N ALA A 13 -14.07 10.72 12.13
CA ALA A 13 -14.77 9.44 12.16
C ALA A 13 -14.63 8.64 10.84
N VAL A 14 -14.63 9.34 9.69
CA VAL A 14 -14.38 8.72 8.38
C VAL A 14 -12.93 8.26 8.28
N LYS A 15 -11.98 9.08 8.73
CA LYS A 15 -10.54 8.74 8.78
C LYS A 15 -10.29 7.52 9.69
N GLU A 16 -10.86 7.50 10.88
CA GLU A 16 -10.85 6.37 11.83
C GLU A 16 -11.43 5.10 11.21
N ARG A 17 -12.53 5.21 10.45
CA ARG A 17 -13.17 4.07 9.79
C ARG A 17 -12.32 3.52 8.64
N ILE A 18 -11.70 4.41 7.87
CA ILE A 18 -10.75 4.04 6.80
C ILE A 18 -9.50 3.38 7.40
N ILE A 19 -8.96 3.92 8.50
CA ILE A 19 -7.85 3.31 9.25
C ILE A 19 -8.26 1.95 9.81
N ARG A 20 -9.47 1.79 10.35
CA ARG A 20 -9.98 0.49 10.82
C ARG A 20 -10.18 -0.52 9.69
N LEU A 21 -10.70 -0.11 8.54
CA LEU A 21 -10.88 -0.97 7.36
C LEU A 21 -9.55 -1.43 6.76
N SER A 22 -8.60 -0.50 6.62
CA SER A 22 -7.19 -0.79 6.32
C SER A 22 -6.62 -1.79 7.33
N SER A 23 -6.80 -1.53 8.63
CA SER A 23 -6.30 -2.42 9.69
C SER A 23 -6.94 -3.80 9.63
N ARG A 24 -8.20 -3.97 9.19
CA ARG A 24 -8.87 -5.29 9.20
C ARG A 24 -8.43 -6.17 8.03
N ARG A 25 -8.07 -5.59 6.87
CA ARG A 25 -7.44 -6.32 5.75
C ARG A 25 -5.94 -6.54 5.98
N LEU A 26 -5.22 -5.56 6.54
CA LEU A 26 -3.81 -5.71 6.93
C LEU A 26 -3.62 -6.68 8.12
N ARG A 27 -4.62 -6.83 9.00
CA ARG A 27 -4.60 -7.81 10.12
C ARG A 27 -4.48 -9.27 9.67
N LYS A 28 -4.92 -9.61 8.45
CA LYS A 28 -4.77 -10.99 7.94
C LYS A 28 -3.34 -11.33 7.51
N ALA A 29 -2.46 -10.35 7.34
CA ALA A 29 -1.06 -10.56 6.93
C ALA A 29 -0.08 -10.70 8.13
N LYS A 30 -0.51 -11.33 9.24
CA LYS A 30 0.29 -11.58 10.47
C LYS A 30 0.59 -10.37 11.37
N GLY A 31 -0.43 -9.83 12.04
CA GLY A 31 -0.30 -9.38 13.44
C GLY A 31 0.70 -8.26 13.82
N LYS A 32 1.45 -7.67 12.90
CA LYS A 32 2.33 -6.52 13.15
C LYS A 32 1.73 -5.27 12.53
N GLN A 33 1.50 -4.26 13.36
CA GLN A 33 1.15 -2.92 12.91
C GLN A 33 2.43 -2.30 12.30
N ILE A 34 2.74 -2.68 11.06
CA ILE A 34 3.86 -2.10 10.33
C ILE A 34 3.38 -0.73 9.83
N ALA A 35 4.02 0.34 10.29
CA ALA A 35 3.78 1.68 9.80
C ALA A 35 4.28 1.77 8.35
N LEU A 36 3.37 1.54 7.40
CA LEU A 36 3.64 1.69 5.97
C LEU A 36 3.51 3.15 5.58
N THR A 37 4.36 3.59 4.65
CA THR A 37 4.22 4.91 4.04
C THR A 37 3.00 4.94 3.12
N GLU A 38 2.50 6.14 2.81
CA GLU A 38 1.34 6.29 1.90
C GLU A 38 1.58 5.63 0.53
N ARG A 39 2.81 5.69 0.01
CA ARG A 39 3.18 5.04 -1.26
C ARG A 39 3.13 3.52 -1.15
N GLN A 40 3.69 2.97 -0.08
CA GLN A 40 3.66 1.53 0.19
C GLN A 40 2.23 1.01 0.33
N MET A 41 1.37 1.78 0.99
CA MET A 41 -0.03 1.45 1.16
C MET A 41 -0.76 1.38 -0.19
N ARG A 42 -0.53 2.37 -1.08
CA ARG A 42 -1.08 2.34 -2.44
C ARG A 42 -0.58 1.16 -3.28
N ILE A 43 0.68 0.74 -3.13
CA ILE A 43 1.20 -0.46 -3.81
C ILE A 43 0.39 -1.69 -3.39
N ILE A 44 0.12 -1.84 -2.08
CA ILE A 44 -0.68 -2.96 -1.56
C ILE A 44 -2.12 -2.90 -2.08
N GLU A 45 -2.73 -1.72 -2.12
CA GLU A 45 -4.08 -1.56 -2.69
C GLU A 45 -4.11 -1.95 -4.16
N PHE A 46 -3.11 -1.53 -4.93
CA PHE A 46 -3.01 -1.89 -6.34
C PHE A 46 -2.87 -3.41 -6.54
N ILE A 47 -2.03 -4.08 -5.74
CA ILE A 47 -1.90 -5.54 -5.80
C ILE A 47 -3.21 -6.23 -5.39
N ASN A 48 -3.94 -5.71 -4.39
CA ASN A 48 -5.24 -6.27 -4.03
C ASN A 48 -6.29 -6.15 -5.14
N GLN A 49 -6.24 -5.08 -5.95
CA GLN A 49 -7.17 -4.84 -7.04
C GLN A 49 -6.79 -5.60 -8.33
N ASN A 50 -5.49 -5.62 -8.68
CA ASN A 50 -4.99 -6.16 -9.95
C ASN A 50 -4.34 -7.54 -9.83
N GLY A 51 -4.19 -8.06 -8.60
CA GLY A 51 -3.53 -9.32 -8.28
C GLY A 51 -1.99 -9.26 -8.25
N LYS A 52 -1.38 -8.33 -9.00
CA LYS A 52 0.08 -8.15 -9.09
C LYS A 52 0.47 -6.71 -9.38
N ILE A 53 1.73 -6.39 -9.15
CA ILE A 53 2.36 -5.13 -9.58
C ILE A 53 3.71 -5.40 -10.23
N THR A 54 4.08 -4.63 -11.25
CA THR A 54 5.42 -4.63 -11.85
C THR A 54 6.19 -3.36 -11.46
N ASN A 55 7.50 -3.33 -11.70
CA ASN A 55 8.27 -2.10 -11.50
C ASN A 55 7.74 -0.96 -12.37
N ARG A 56 7.28 -1.29 -13.59
CA ARG A 56 6.69 -0.31 -14.51
C ARG A 56 5.42 0.31 -13.94
N ASP A 57 4.51 -0.50 -13.42
CA ASP A 57 3.26 -0.01 -12.81
C ASP A 57 3.55 0.94 -11.64
N ALA A 58 4.52 0.59 -10.78
CA ALA A 58 4.93 1.44 -9.68
C ALA A 58 5.56 2.76 -10.16
N ARG A 59 6.36 2.73 -11.23
CA ARG A 59 6.91 3.95 -11.84
C ARG A 59 5.82 4.84 -12.41
N GLU A 60 4.85 4.27 -13.14
CA GLU A 60 3.74 5.01 -13.74
C GLU A 60 2.83 5.61 -12.67
N MET A 61 2.54 4.86 -11.60
CA MET A 61 1.67 5.30 -10.50
C MET A 61 2.25 6.46 -9.68
N PHE A 62 3.55 6.45 -9.40
CA PHE A 62 4.20 7.44 -8.54
C PHE A 62 5.11 8.41 -9.29
N LYS A 63 5.18 8.31 -10.63
CA LYS A 63 6.10 9.06 -11.49
C LYS A 63 7.55 8.98 -10.99
N LEU A 64 7.97 7.78 -10.59
CA LEU A 64 9.31 7.52 -10.04
C LEU A 64 10.29 7.04 -11.10
N SER A 65 11.57 7.31 -10.86
CA SER A 65 12.68 6.65 -11.55
C SER A 65 12.66 5.15 -11.27
N ASP A 66 13.35 4.38 -12.13
CA ASP A 66 13.44 2.93 -12.01
C ASP A 66 13.93 2.47 -10.62
N GLU A 67 15.00 3.10 -10.14
CA GLU A 67 15.59 2.83 -8.83
C GLU A 67 14.66 3.22 -7.68
N GLY A 68 13.88 4.31 -7.85
CA GLY A 68 12.95 4.79 -6.84
C GLY A 68 11.79 3.82 -6.62
N ALA A 69 11.21 3.31 -7.71
CA ALA A 69 10.16 2.29 -7.65
C ALA A 69 10.70 0.98 -7.06
N LEU A 70 11.89 0.54 -7.51
CA LEU A 70 12.52 -0.68 -7.00
C LEU A 70 12.83 -0.57 -5.50
N LYS A 71 13.24 0.61 -5.01
CA LYS A 71 13.51 0.85 -3.58
C LYS A 71 12.24 0.69 -2.74
N GLU A 72 11.11 1.23 -3.18
CA GLU A 72 9.84 1.09 -2.46
C GLU A 72 9.35 -0.37 -2.45
N ILE A 73 9.46 -1.07 -3.58
CA ILE A 73 9.11 -2.49 -3.69
C ILE A 73 10.04 -3.34 -2.80
N LYS A 74 11.35 -3.08 -2.81
CA LYS A 74 12.31 -3.79 -1.94
C LYS A 74 12.00 -3.62 -0.46
N LYS A 75 11.58 -2.44 -0.02
CA LYS A 75 11.13 -2.24 1.38
C LYS A 75 9.96 -3.17 1.72
N LEU A 76 8.97 -3.29 0.83
CA LEU A 76 7.82 -4.17 1.04
C LEU A 76 8.20 -5.66 1.03
N ILE A 77 9.18 -6.06 0.22
CA ILE A 77 9.74 -7.42 0.23
C ILE A 77 10.47 -7.69 1.55
N ASN A 78 11.30 -6.75 2.02
CA ASN A 78 12.04 -6.88 3.28
C ASN A 78 11.11 -6.96 4.49
N LEU A 79 9.94 -6.31 4.41
CA LEU A 79 8.87 -6.41 5.41
C LEU A 79 8.06 -7.71 5.28
N GLU A 80 8.39 -8.58 4.34
CA GLU A 80 7.71 -9.84 4.03
C GLU A 80 6.23 -9.71 3.67
N ILE A 81 5.80 -8.54 3.17
CA ILE A 81 4.41 -8.28 2.80
C ILE A 81 4.12 -8.75 1.37
N ILE A 82 5.10 -8.56 0.48
CA ILE A 82 5.02 -8.97 -0.92
C ILE A 82 6.18 -9.90 -1.25
N LYS A 83 5.99 -10.73 -2.27
CA LYS A 83 7.04 -11.60 -2.84
C LYS A 83 7.18 -11.34 -4.33
N SER A 84 8.37 -11.60 -4.85
CA SER A 84 8.62 -11.58 -6.30
C SER A 84 8.21 -12.92 -6.92
N GLU A 85 7.57 -12.85 -8.08
CA GLU A 85 7.14 -14.00 -8.86
C GLU A 85 7.49 -13.77 -10.34
N GLY A 86 7.88 -14.83 -11.04
CA GLY A 86 8.40 -14.76 -12.41
C GLY A 86 9.89 -14.42 -12.50
N LYS A 87 10.39 -14.27 -13.74
CA LYS A 87 11.79 -13.96 -14.06
C LYS A 87 11.89 -13.04 -15.27
N GLY A 88 12.93 -12.20 -15.31
CA GLY A 88 13.21 -11.29 -16.42
C GLY A 88 12.03 -10.35 -16.73
N ARG A 89 11.55 -10.37 -17.98
CA ARG A 89 10.41 -9.55 -18.42
C ARG A 89 9.07 -9.92 -17.78
N ALA A 90 8.96 -11.13 -17.22
CA ALA A 90 7.76 -11.59 -16.52
C ALA A 90 7.84 -11.34 -15.00
N LEU A 91 8.86 -10.63 -14.52
CA LEU A 91 8.99 -10.32 -13.09
C LEU A 91 7.85 -9.41 -12.63
N HIS A 92 7.12 -9.89 -11.62
CA HIS A 92 6.05 -9.15 -10.96
C HIS A 92 6.07 -9.45 -9.47
N TYR A 93 5.30 -8.69 -8.71
CA TYR A 93 5.22 -8.80 -7.27
C TYR A 93 3.78 -9.01 -6.85
N ILE A 94 3.57 -9.97 -5.94
CA ILE A 94 2.26 -10.35 -5.41
C ILE A 94 2.28 -10.31 -3.89
N LEU A 95 1.09 -10.22 -3.29
CA LEU A 95 0.96 -10.35 -1.84
C LEU A 95 1.43 -11.74 -1.40
N LYS A 96 2.20 -11.78 -0.31
CA LYS A 96 2.69 -13.03 0.27
C LYS A 96 1.59 -13.79 0.99
#